data_AF-A0A8H6WR99-F1
#
_entry.id   AF-A0A8H6WR99-F1
#
_cell.length_a   1.000
_cell.length_b   1.000
_cell.length_c   1.000
_cell.angle_alpha   90.00
_cell.angle_beta   90.00
_cell.angle_gamma   90.00
#
_symmetry.space_group_name_H-M   'P 1'
#
loop_
_entity.id
_entity.type
_entity.pdbx_description
1 polymer ?
#
loop_
_entity_poly.entity_id
_entity_poly.type
_entity_poly.pdbx_seq_one_letter_code
_entity_poly.pdbx_strand_id
1 'polypeptide(L)'
;MTSALKSVVKVEKDSSLNLRRIFSTCGTIRNVYASGFIEFGDAASVDRAVALQASLPRGTRVLRIDDNPQLVEQYRKVNPAFVFPKPRSNSENSPPSTGGFIGALKSTQKPVSSSHLRRQVSSKSRPSSTHAPPSAAPPVSAQKLSPNPMNHIPIRVCGETLTLDLCSLAGDAASVIQLLKLSSSDRGTWLIVAAYYRRIGNSEAAKEVATALLEALREFNVPDGDLKPVFLLLSGCETDLGKKEKLKDGDASGHYKNAEKWLQKVYGANMPLSATVSEQRARSPSADYRKLEREVESLRERKRKLEDMVGQERETRRRIEKELETMKRERW
;
A
#
# COMPACT_ATOMS: atom_id res chain seq x y z
N MET A 1 -1.45 40.95 -3.28
CA MET A 1 -2.00 39.67 -3.80
C MET A 1 -1.77 39.46 -5.29
N THR A 2 -1.71 40.52 -6.12
CA THR A 2 -1.55 40.41 -7.58
C THR A 2 -0.21 39.84 -8.05
N SER A 3 0.87 39.97 -7.26
CA SER A 3 2.21 39.50 -7.68
C SER A 3 2.33 37.98 -7.82
N ALA A 4 1.61 37.22 -6.99
CA ALA A 4 1.69 35.76 -7.01
C ALA A 4 0.95 35.11 -8.19
N LEU A 5 -0.03 35.82 -8.79
CA LEU A 5 -0.67 35.35 -10.01
C LEU A 5 0.25 35.49 -11.23
N LYS A 6 1.17 36.47 -11.23
CA LYS A 6 2.12 36.68 -12.33
C LYS A 6 3.10 35.52 -12.53
N SER A 7 3.19 34.59 -11.58
CA SER A 7 4.02 33.38 -11.68
C SER A 7 3.22 32.13 -12.05
N VAL A 8 1.99 32.25 -12.55
CA VAL A 8 1.14 31.10 -12.90
C VAL A 8 0.70 31.14 -14.37
N VAL A 9 0.78 29.99 -15.04
CA VAL A 9 0.23 29.77 -16.39
C VAL A 9 -0.80 28.65 -16.39
N LYS A 10 -1.70 28.68 -17.37
CA LYS A 10 -2.60 27.58 -17.73
C LYS A 10 -2.13 26.97 -19.04
N VAL A 11 -1.93 25.65 -19.05
CA VAL A 11 -1.66 24.90 -20.27
C VAL A 11 -2.94 24.16 -20.69
N GLU A 12 -3.52 24.58 -21.82
CA GLU A 12 -4.59 23.84 -22.51
C GLU A 12 -3.94 22.85 -23.47
N LYS A 13 -4.38 21.59 -23.44
CA LYS A 13 -3.79 20.51 -24.25
C LYS A 13 -4.84 19.46 -24.61
N ASP A 14 -4.70 18.87 -25.79
CA ASP A 14 -5.51 17.74 -26.25
C ASP A 14 -4.90 16.37 -25.86
N SER A 15 -3.63 16.35 -25.42
CA SER A 15 -2.86 15.11 -25.18
C SER A 15 -2.24 15.06 -23.78
N SER A 16 -1.90 13.86 -23.30
CA SER A 16 -1.31 13.62 -21.98
C SER A 16 0.18 14.00 -21.89
N LEU A 17 0.52 15.28 -22.13
CA LEU A 17 1.89 15.77 -22.02
C LEU A 17 2.38 15.79 -20.55
N ASN A 18 3.64 15.40 -20.33
CA ASN A 18 4.32 15.55 -19.04
C ASN A 18 4.76 17.02 -18.86
N LEU A 19 3.84 17.84 -18.35
CA LEU A 19 4.02 19.29 -18.20
C LEU A 19 5.26 19.64 -17.36
N ARG A 20 5.53 18.91 -16.28
CA ARG A 20 6.69 19.19 -15.41
C ARG A 20 8.00 19.05 -16.17
N ARG A 21 8.15 18.00 -16.99
CA ARG A 21 9.37 17.78 -17.80
C ARG A 21 9.54 18.82 -18.89
N ILE A 22 8.45 19.22 -19.54
CA ILE A 22 8.49 20.18 -20.65
C ILE A 22 8.86 21.58 -20.13
N PHE A 23 8.22 22.02 -19.06
CA PHE A 23 8.37 23.38 -18.54
C PHE A 23 9.49 23.53 -17.50
N SER A 24 10.22 22.47 -17.13
CA SER A 24 11.35 22.57 -16.20
C SER A 24 12.52 23.39 -16.76
N THR A 25 12.61 23.53 -18.08
CA THR A 25 13.59 24.41 -18.75
C THR A 25 13.20 25.90 -18.64
N CYS A 26 11.94 26.20 -18.36
CA CYS A 26 11.46 27.57 -18.18
C CYS A 26 11.80 28.12 -16.80
N GLY A 27 12.13 27.29 -15.81
CA GLY A 27 12.56 27.72 -14.47
C GLY A 27 12.03 26.83 -13.36
N THR A 28 12.16 27.29 -12.12
CA THR A 28 11.79 26.49 -10.94
C THR A 28 10.26 26.35 -10.84
N ILE A 29 9.75 25.14 -11.04
CA ILE A 29 8.32 24.82 -10.90
C ILE A 29 8.01 24.49 -9.43
N ARG A 30 7.16 25.30 -8.80
CA ARG A 30 6.63 25.04 -7.46
C ARG A 30 5.57 23.95 -7.49
N ASN A 31 4.55 24.12 -8.34
CA ASN A 31 3.42 23.19 -8.44
C ASN A 31 2.96 22.96 -9.88
N VAL A 32 2.41 21.77 -10.12
CA VAL A 32 1.69 21.41 -11.35
C VAL A 32 0.37 20.80 -10.94
N TYR A 33 -0.72 21.40 -11.38
CA TYR A 33 -2.07 20.98 -11.03
C TYR A 33 -2.63 20.05 -12.11
N ALA A 34 -3.47 19.08 -11.72
CA ALA A 34 -4.11 18.14 -12.65
C ALA A 34 -4.94 18.86 -13.74
N SER A 35 -5.48 20.03 -13.42
CA SER A 35 -6.20 20.91 -14.35
C SER A 35 -5.29 21.66 -15.33
N GLY A 36 -3.98 21.44 -15.34
CA GLY A 36 -3.05 22.05 -16.29
C GLY A 36 -2.48 23.40 -15.88
N PHE A 37 -2.72 23.87 -14.64
CA PHE A 37 -2.03 25.06 -14.13
C PHE A 37 -0.60 24.71 -13.71
N ILE A 38 0.33 25.63 -13.93
CA ILE A 38 1.74 25.52 -13.52
C ILE A 38 2.11 26.78 -12.74
N GLU A 39 2.61 26.61 -11.52
CA GLU A 39 3.11 27.69 -10.67
C GLU A 39 4.64 27.68 -10.68
N PHE A 40 5.24 28.78 -11.11
CA PHE A 40 6.68 29.01 -11.13
C PHE A 40 7.16 29.77 -9.89
N GLY A 41 8.48 29.72 -9.67
CA GLY A 41 9.16 30.46 -8.61
C GLY A 41 9.22 31.96 -8.83
N ASP A 42 9.19 32.41 -10.09
CA ASP A 42 9.36 33.79 -10.53
C ASP A 42 8.52 34.10 -11.77
N ALA A 43 8.28 35.38 -12.04
CA ALA A 43 7.49 35.84 -13.18
C ALA A 43 8.21 35.69 -14.53
N ALA A 44 9.54 35.75 -14.58
CA ALA A 44 10.28 35.59 -15.84
C ALA A 44 10.19 34.15 -16.38
N SER A 45 9.98 33.17 -15.50
CA SER A 45 9.66 31.79 -15.89
C SER A 45 8.35 31.68 -16.66
N VAL A 46 7.36 32.54 -16.37
CA VAL A 46 6.09 32.60 -17.11
C VAL A 46 6.32 33.09 -18.54
N ASP A 47 7.15 34.13 -18.74
CA ASP A 47 7.50 34.62 -20.08
C ASP A 47 8.17 33.53 -20.92
N ARG A 48 9.11 32.78 -20.33
CA ARG A 48 9.77 31.64 -21.00
C ARG A 48 8.80 30.52 -21.33
N ALA A 49 7.84 30.23 -20.43
CA ALA A 49 6.81 29.22 -20.67
C ALA A 49 5.88 29.60 -21.83
N VAL A 50 5.50 30.88 -21.92
CA VAL A 50 4.69 31.39 -23.05
C VAL A 50 5.49 31.34 -24.35
N ALA A 51 6.77 31.73 -24.33
CA ALA A 51 7.65 31.65 -25.51
C ALA A 51 7.83 30.20 -26.00
N LEU A 52 7.85 29.23 -25.09
CA LEU A 52 7.97 27.80 -25.41
C LEU A 52 6.76 27.28 -26.21
N GLN A 53 5.60 27.96 -26.19
CA GLN A 53 4.40 27.54 -26.91
C GLN A 53 4.66 27.29 -28.41
N ALA A 54 5.53 28.08 -29.04
CA ALA A 54 5.87 27.91 -30.46
C ALA A 54 6.54 26.57 -30.78
N SER A 55 7.17 25.94 -29.78
CA SER A 55 7.85 24.66 -29.90
C SER A 55 7.00 23.47 -29.42
N LEU A 56 5.79 23.71 -28.92
CA LEU A 56 4.90 22.66 -28.43
C LEU A 56 4.08 22.03 -29.58
N PRO A 57 3.59 20.79 -29.41
CA PRO A 57 2.70 20.17 -30.40
C PRO A 57 1.48 21.05 -30.70
N ARG A 58 1.04 21.01 -31.97
CA ARG A 58 -0.16 21.73 -32.42
C ARG A 58 -1.35 21.44 -31.49
N GLY A 59 -2.10 22.49 -31.14
CA GLY A 59 -3.22 22.43 -30.19
C GLY A 59 -2.84 22.74 -28.74
N THR A 60 -1.55 22.81 -28.40
CA THR A 60 -1.13 23.22 -27.04
C THR A 60 -1.10 24.73 -26.91
N ARG A 61 -1.81 25.28 -25.92
CA ARG A 61 -1.83 26.72 -25.62
C ARG A 61 -1.33 26.98 -24.21
N VAL A 62 -0.50 28.00 -24.04
CA VAL A 62 0.04 28.45 -22.75
C VAL A 62 -0.50 29.86 -22.51
N LEU A 63 -1.42 29.97 -21.56
CA LEU A 63 -2.12 31.22 -21.24
C LEU A 63 -1.60 31.77 -19.93
N ARG A 64 -1.25 33.05 -19.89
CA ARG A 64 -0.96 33.72 -18.62
C ARG A 64 -2.25 33.86 -17.84
N ILE A 65 -2.19 33.64 -16.54
CA ILE A 65 -3.40 33.70 -15.72
C ILE A 65 -3.87 35.14 -15.51
N ASP A 66 -2.95 36.10 -15.45
CA ASP A 66 -3.22 37.51 -15.17
C ASP A 66 -3.89 38.23 -16.34
N ASP A 67 -3.77 37.69 -17.55
CA ASP A 67 -4.45 38.18 -18.75
C ASP A 67 -5.92 37.75 -18.82
N ASN A 68 -6.37 36.79 -18.00
CA ASN A 68 -7.73 36.24 -18.08
C ASN A 68 -8.39 36.06 -16.70
N PRO A 69 -9.38 36.89 -16.33
CA PRO A 69 -10.04 36.81 -15.03
C PRO A 69 -10.81 35.50 -14.80
N GLN A 70 -11.26 34.82 -15.85
CA GLN A 70 -11.91 33.52 -15.71
C GLN A 70 -10.90 32.43 -15.29
N LEU A 71 -9.66 32.50 -15.80
CA LEU A 71 -8.59 31.58 -15.40
C LEU A 71 -8.15 31.81 -13.95
N VAL A 72 -8.16 33.06 -13.49
CA VAL A 72 -7.92 33.39 -12.08
C VAL A 72 -8.93 32.69 -11.17
N GLU A 73 -10.21 32.73 -11.53
CA GLU A 73 -11.26 32.10 -10.74
C GLU A 73 -11.19 30.56 -10.80
N GLN A 74 -10.85 29.99 -11.96
CA GLN A 74 -10.57 28.55 -12.07
C GLN A 74 -9.38 28.12 -11.22
N TYR A 75 -8.32 28.93 -11.17
CA TYR A 75 -7.14 28.64 -10.35
C TYR A 75 -7.45 28.69 -8.86
N ARG A 76 -8.26 29.66 -8.40
CA ARG A 76 -8.71 29.73 -7.00
C ARG A 76 -9.45 28.47 -6.56
N LYS A 77 -10.26 27.88 -7.46
CA LYS A 77 -10.96 26.62 -7.18
C LYS A 77 -10.00 25.43 -6.98
N VAL A 78 -8.88 25.40 -7.70
CA VAL A 78 -7.89 24.31 -7.59
C VAL A 78 -6.78 24.58 -6.57
N ASN A 79 -6.60 25.83 -6.15
CA ASN A 79 -5.67 26.24 -5.10
C ASN A 79 -6.38 27.12 -4.05
N PRO A 80 -7.26 26.57 -3.20
CA PRO A 80 -7.99 27.35 -2.19
C PRO A 80 -7.06 28.00 -1.14
N ALA A 81 -5.86 27.44 -0.94
CA ALA A 81 -4.84 28.03 -0.05
C ALA A 81 -4.37 29.42 -0.54
N PHE A 82 -4.57 29.74 -1.81
CA PHE A 82 -4.27 31.06 -2.36
C PHE A 82 -5.22 32.15 -1.83
N VAL A 83 -6.49 31.80 -1.56
CA VAL A 83 -7.53 32.76 -1.15
C VAL A 83 -7.39 33.13 0.32
N PHE A 84 -7.03 32.16 1.15
CA PHE A 84 -6.84 32.35 2.57
C PHE A 84 -5.34 32.21 2.87
N PRO A 85 -4.54 33.28 2.72
CA PRO A 85 -3.16 33.24 3.16
C PRO A 85 -3.19 32.89 4.64
N LYS A 86 -2.78 31.66 4.94
CA LYS A 86 -2.73 31.15 6.31
C LYS A 86 -1.91 32.19 7.09
N PRO A 87 -2.48 32.81 8.15
CA PRO A 87 -1.75 33.83 8.91
C PRO A 87 -0.42 33.19 9.29
N ARG A 88 0.68 33.75 8.77
CA ARG A 88 2.02 33.27 9.07
C ARG A 88 2.15 33.37 10.57
N SER A 89 2.07 32.23 11.26
CA SER A 89 2.40 32.16 12.66
C SER A 89 3.86 32.57 12.75
N ASN A 90 4.12 33.78 13.23
CA ASN A 90 5.47 34.25 13.56
C ASN A 90 6.05 33.30 14.61
N SER A 91 6.73 32.23 14.18
CA SER A 91 7.42 31.28 15.04
C SER A 91 8.92 31.53 15.04
N GLU A 92 9.34 32.79 14.92
CA GLU A 92 10.74 33.20 14.83
C GLU A 92 11.33 33.64 16.19
N ASN A 93 10.71 33.22 17.30
CA ASN A 93 11.22 33.43 18.66
C ASN A 93 11.07 32.15 19.49
N SER A 94 11.93 31.16 19.25
CA SER A 94 12.18 30.07 20.20
C SER A 94 13.63 30.16 20.68
N PRO A 95 13.90 30.24 21.99
CA PRO A 95 15.25 30.34 22.53
C PRO A 95 16.00 29.01 22.42
N PRO A 96 17.35 29.02 22.44
CA PRO A 96 18.17 27.82 22.35
C PRO A 96 18.02 26.97 23.62
N SER A 97 17.55 25.72 23.45
CA SER A 97 17.52 24.73 24.52
C SER A 97 18.91 24.10 24.69
N THR A 98 19.60 24.56 25.72
CA THR A 98 20.81 23.93 26.27
C THR A 98 20.39 23.07 27.46
N GLY A 99 20.73 21.78 27.46
CA GLY A 99 20.47 20.92 28.62
C GLY A 99 20.86 19.48 28.40
N GLY A 100 22.10 19.13 28.74
CA GLY A 100 22.59 17.76 28.81
C GLY A 100 22.05 17.01 30.02
N PHE A 101 21.99 15.69 29.90
CA PHE A 101 21.81 14.78 31.04
C PHE A 101 22.76 13.58 30.88
N ILE A 102 23.73 13.49 31.79
CA ILE A 102 24.58 12.32 32.01
C ILE A 102 23.92 11.52 33.13
N GLY A 103 23.60 10.26 32.87
CA GLY A 103 23.06 9.34 33.87
C GLY A 103 23.63 7.94 33.69
N ALA A 104 24.72 7.65 34.41
CA ALA A 104 25.29 6.32 34.53
C ALA A 104 24.49 5.47 35.53
N LEU A 105 24.06 4.27 35.14
CA LEU A 105 23.50 3.28 36.05
C LEU A 105 24.22 1.94 35.92
N LYS A 106 24.71 1.48 37.08
CA LYS A 106 25.48 0.26 37.32
C LYS A 106 24.60 -0.98 37.13
N SER A 107 25.16 -1.95 36.41
CA SER A 107 24.62 -3.31 36.24
C SER A 107 24.95 -4.17 37.46
N THR A 108 23.97 -4.93 37.96
CA THR A 108 24.17 -5.97 38.98
C THR A 108 23.52 -7.25 38.48
N GLN A 109 24.35 -8.23 38.09
CA GLN A 109 23.90 -9.55 37.65
C GLN A 109 23.65 -10.47 38.86
N LYS A 110 22.59 -11.28 38.79
CA LYS A 110 22.40 -12.50 39.59
C LYS A 110 22.11 -13.68 38.65
N PRO A 111 22.66 -14.88 38.92
CA PRO A 111 22.38 -16.07 38.15
C PRO A 111 21.20 -16.84 38.74
N VAL A 112 20.30 -17.34 37.90
CA VAL A 112 19.29 -18.32 38.33
C VAL A 112 19.21 -19.45 37.31
N SER A 113 19.64 -20.62 37.76
CA SER A 113 19.41 -21.94 37.16
C SER A 113 17.93 -22.24 36.98
N SER A 114 17.53 -22.90 35.89
CA SER A 114 16.36 -23.78 35.91
C SER A 114 16.43 -24.86 34.83
N SER A 115 16.10 -26.06 35.28
CA SER A 115 16.08 -27.35 34.61
C SER A 115 14.69 -27.68 34.03
N HIS A 116 14.71 -28.63 33.08
CA HIS A 116 13.68 -29.63 32.75
C HIS A 116 12.22 -29.22 32.49
N LEU A 117 11.68 -29.53 31.29
CA LEU A 117 10.85 -30.72 31.08
C LEU A 117 10.40 -30.87 29.61
N ARG A 118 10.68 -32.07 29.09
CA ARG A 118 10.39 -32.59 27.75
C ARG A 118 8.94 -33.09 27.74
N ARG A 119 8.07 -32.58 26.85
CA ARG A 119 6.71 -33.10 26.66
C ARG A 119 6.53 -33.59 25.23
N GLN A 120 6.51 -34.91 25.07
CA GLN A 120 6.16 -35.61 23.83
C GLN A 120 4.66 -35.44 23.54
N VAL A 121 4.32 -35.25 22.26
CA VAL A 121 2.93 -35.27 21.78
C VAL A 121 2.79 -36.44 20.82
N SER A 122 1.86 -37.35 21.15
CA SER A 122 1.53 -38.56 20.41
C SER A 122 0.60 -38.22 19.24
N SER A 123 0.99 -38.67 18.04
CA SER A 123 0.20 -38.60 16.81
C SER A 123 -0.84 -39.73 16.79
N LYS A 124 -2.12 -39.36 16.67
CA LYS A 124 -3.23 -40.32 16.49
C LYS A 124 -3.75 -40.20 15.06
N SER A 125 -3.48 -41.24 14.28
CA SER A 125 -3.90 -41.48 12.90
C SER A 125 -5.41 -41.70 12.81
N ARG A 126 -6.04 -41.13 11.78
CA ARG A 126 -7.45 -41.32 11.43
C ARG A 126 -7.54 -42.19 10.16
N PRO A 127 -8.35 -43.26 10.14
CA PRO A 127 -8.47 -44.14 8.99
C PRO A 127 -9.45 -43.59 7.94
N SER A 128 -9.11 -43.96 6.71
CA SER A 128 -9.82 -43.77 5.44
C SER A 128 -11.05 -44.68 5.29
N SER A 129 -11.80 -44.47 4.19
CA SER A 129 -12.91 -45.29 3.63
C SER A 129 -14.31 -44.71 3.91
N THR A 130 -15.29 -44.68 2.99
CA THR A 130 -15.55 -45.45 1.77
C THR A 130 -16.46 -44.65 0.80
N HIS A 131 -16.32 -44.94 -0.49
CA HIS A 131 -17.11 -44.49 -1.63
C HIS A 131 -18.64 -44.69 -1.52
N ALA A 132 -19.40 -43.77 -2.12
CA ALA A 132 -20.81 -43.96 -2.54
C ALA A 132 -21.04 -43.34 -3.94
N PRO A 133 -21.93 -43.92 -4.78
CA PRO A 133 -22.10 -43.57 -6.21
C PRO A 133 -23.00 -42.33 -6.47
N PRO A 134 -22.91 -41.72 -7.67
CA PRO A 134 -23.55 -40.43 -7.96
C PRO A 134 -25.04 -40.57 -8.29
N SER A 135 -25.87 -39.84 -7.54
CA SER A 135 -27.29 -39.62 -7.84
C SER A 135 -27.44 -38.41 -8.75
N ALA A 136 -28.09 -38.61 -9.89
CA ALA A 136 -28.34 -37.61 -10.93
C ALA A 136 -29.30 -36.52 -10.43
N ALA A 137 -28.74 -35.41 -9.94
CA ALA A 137 -29.46 -34.18 -9.66
C ALA A 137 -29.40 -33.23 -10.87
N PRO A 138 -30.45 -32.41 -11.12
CA PRO A 138 -30.50 -31.46 -12.22
C PRO A 138 -29.38 -30.41 -12.11
N PRO A 139 -28.87 -29.87 -13.23
CA PRO A 139 -27.75 -28.93 -13.25
C PRO A 139 -28.15 -27.64 -12.54
N VAL A 140 -27.70 -27.50 -11.29
CA VAL A 140 -27.75 -26.25 -10.55
C VAL A 140 -26.94 -25.25 -11.35
N SER A 141 -27.59 -24.24 -11.92
CA SER A 141 -26.93 -23.15 -12.63
C SER A 141 -25.81 -22.61 -11.75
N ALA A 142 -24.57 -22.88 -12.16
CA ALA A 142 -23.38 -22.38 -11.50
C ALA A 142 -23.48 -20.85 -11.48
N GLN A 143 -23.88 -20.30 -10.33
CA GLN A 143 -23.83 -18.87 -10.10
C GLN A 143 -22.38 -18.46 -10.28
N LYS A 144 -22.11 -17.82 -11.41
CA LYS A 144 -20.82 -17.28 -11.80
C LYS A 144 -20.39 -16.34 -10.68
N LEU A 145 -19.53 -16.83 -9.79
CA LEU A 145 -18.99 -16.08 -8.67
C LEU A 145 -18.47 -14.76 -9.23
N SER A 146 -19.07 -13.65 -8.79
CA SER A 146 -18.69 -12.34 -9.26
C SER A 146 -17.18 -12.19 -9.03
N PRO A 147 -16.37 -11.92 -10.07
CA PRO A 147 -14.93 -11.79 -9.92
C PRO A 147 -14.64 -10.75 -8.84
N ASN A 148 -13.79 -11.11 -7.89
CA ASN A 148 -13.41 -10.20 -6.82
C ASN A 148 -12.81 -8.92 -7.46
N PRO A 149 -13.45 -7.74 -7.30
CA PRO A 149 -13.00 -6.53 -7.96
C PRO A 149 -11.58 -6.13 -7.53
N MET A 150 -11.08 -6.66 -6.40
CA MET A 150 -9.72 -6.40 -5.93
C MET A 150 -8.61 -7.10 -6.71
N ASN A 151 -8.93 -8.01 -7.64
CA ASN A 151 -7.93 -8.75 -8.42
C ASN A 151 -7.72 -8.18 -9.82
N HIS A 152 -8.47 -7.14 -10.19
CA HIS A 152 -8.42 -6.55 -11.52
C HIS A 152 -7.92 -5.11 -11.41
N ILE A 153 -6.85 -4.78 -12.13
CA ILE A 153 -6.34 -3.42 -12.19
C ILE A 153 -6.47 -2.89 -13.62
N PRO A 154 -7.10 -1.73 -13.84
CA PRO A 154 -7.07 -1.08 -15.15
C PRO A 154 -5.68 -0.49 -15.41
N ILE A 155 -5.07 -0.86 -16.53
CA ILE A 155 -3.78 -0.35 -16.99
C ILE A 155 -3.98 0.28 -18.37
N ARG A 156 -3.34 1.42 -18.62
CA ARG A 156 -3.40 2.09 -19.93
C ARG A 156 -2.16 1.77 -20.77
N VAL A 157 -2.35 1.21 -21.96
CA VAL A 157 -1.28 0.94 -22.93
C VAL A 157 -1.67 1.64 -24.23
N CYS A 158 -0.84 2.57 -24.71
CA CYS A 158 -1.09 3.30 -25.97
C CYS A 158 -2.47 3.99 -26.05
N GLY A 159 -3.03 4.42 -24.91
CA GLY A 159 -4.35 5.06 -24.83
C GLY A 159 -5.53 4.11 -24.62
N GLU A 160 -5.33 2.80 -24.80
CA GLU A 160 -6.34 1.78 -24.51
C GLU A 160 -6.27 1.34 -23.05
N THR A 161 -7.44 1.11 -22.43
CA THR A 161 -7.50 0.60 -21.05
C THR A 161 -7.66 -0.91 -21.08
N LEU A 162 -6.64 -1.62 -20.65
CA LEU A 162 -6.63 -3.06 -20.46
C LEU A 162 -6.93 -3.39 -19.00
N THR A 163 -7.64 -4.48 -18.75
CA THR A 163 -7.88 -4.96 -17.37
C THR A 163 -6.92 -6.10 -17.08
N LEU A 164 -5.99 -5.88 -16.16
CA LEU A 164 -5.01 -6.88 -15.74
C LEU A 164 -5.57 -7.73 -14.60
N ASP A 165 -5.70 -9.04 -14.81
CA ASP A 165 -6.02 -9.99 -13.74
C ASP A 165 -4.75 -10.42 -13.00
N LEU A 166 -4.60 -9.94 -11.76
CA LEU A 166 -3.45 -10.23 -10.90
C LEU A 166 -3.36 -11.70 -10.49
N CYS A 167 -4.46 -12.45 -10.53
CA CYS A 167 -4.43 -13.88 -10.22
C CYS A 167 -3.65 -14.68 -11.26
N SER A 168 -3.81 -14.34 -12.54
CA SER A 168 -3.09 -14.98 -13.64
C SER A 168 -1.57 -14.73 -13.63
N LEU A 169 -1.10 -13.72 -12.88
CA LEU A 169 0.29 -13.25 -12.89
C LEU A 169 1.06 -13.61 -11.61
N ALA A 170 0.46 -14.39 -10.71
CA ALA A 170 1.01 -14.64 -9.37
C ALA A 170 2.41 -15.30 -9.36
N GLY A 171 2.85 -15.89 -10.48
CA GLY A 171 4.11 -16.63 -10.58
C GLY A 171 5.31 -15.87 -11.16
N ASP A 172 5.11 -14.73 -11.85
CA ASP A 172 6.19 -14.05 -12.58
C ASP A 172 6.17 -12.53 -12.37
N ALA A 173 6.94 -12.07 -11.40
CA ALA A 173 7.09 -10.65 -11.11
C ALA A 173 7.77 -9.89 -12.25
N ALA A 174 8.68 -10.53 -13.00
CA ALA A 174 9.46 -9.88 -14.04
C ALA A 174 8.57 -9.45 -15.22
N SER A 175 7.67 -10.33 -15.67
CA SER A 175 6.67 -9.99 -16.71
C SER A 175 5.77 -8.82 -16.28
N VAL A 176 5.35 -8.80 -15.02
CA VAL A 176 4.51 -7.70 -14.50
C VAL A 176 5.29 -6.40 -14.43
N ILE A 177 6.54 -6.42 -13.98
CA ILE A 177 7.41 -5.24 -13.96
C ILE A 177 7.60 -4.70 -15.38
N GLN A 178 7.85 -5.57 -16.36
CA GLN A 178 8.01 -5.17 -17.76
C GLN A 178 6.73 -4.53 -18.30
N LEU A 179 5.57 -5.13 -18.02
CA LEU A 179 4.27 -4.57 -18.40
C LEU A 179 4.05 -3.18 -17.79
N LEU A 180 4.31 -3.02 -16.48
CA LEU A 180 4.15 -1.74 -15.79
C LEU A 180 5.08 -0.65 -16.33
N LYS A 181 6.30 -1.01 -16.75
CA LYS A 181 7.24 -0.10 -17.43
C LYS A 181 6.72 0.28 -18.82
N LEU A 182 6.35 -0.70 -19.65
CA LEU A 182 5.86 -0.48 -21.02
C LEU A 182 4.60 0.38 -21.05
N SER A 183 3.70 0.17 -20.08
CA SER A 183 2.46 0.92 -19.97
C SER A 183 2.65 2.32 -19.35
N SER A 184 3.87 2.67 -18.90
CA SER A 184 4.13 3.87 -18.10
C SER A 184 3.15 4.02 -16.92
N SER A 185 2.90 2.91 -16.21
CA SER A 185 1.92 2.86 -15.12
C SER A 185 2.25 3.88 -14.03
N ASP A 186 1.22 4.50 -13.46
CA ASP A 186 1.37 5.43 -12.35
C ASP A 186 1.83 4.72 -11.06
N ARG A 187 2.45 5.48 -10.15
CA ARG A 187 2.94 4.96 -8.87
C ARG A 187 1.89 4.16 -8.07
N GLY A 188 0.62 4.57 -8.12
CA GLY A 188 -0.47 3.89 -7.42
C GLY A 188 -0.66 2.47 -7.95
N THR A 189 -0.71 2.32 -9.28
CA THR A 189 -0.80 1.01 -9.95
C THR A 189 0.32 0.07 -9.53
N TRP A 190 1.57 0.54 -9.51
CA TRP A 190 2.71 -0.26 -9.03
C TRP A 190 2.56 -0.70 -7.57
N LEU A 191 2.11 0.20 -6.68
CA LEU A 191 1.92 -0.10 -5.26
C LEU A 191 0.80 -1.13 -5.04
N ILE A 192 -0.29 -1.08 -5.82
CA ILE A 192 -1.37 -2.05 -5.73
C ILE A 192 -0.86 -3.44 -6.10
N VAL A 193 -0.09 -3.57 -7.18
CA VAL A 193 0.52 -4.85 -7.60
C VAL A 193 1.46 -5.40 -6.53
N ALA A 194 2.38 -4.59 -6.01
CA ALA A 194 3.30 -5.04 -4.96
C ALA A 194 2.56 -5.43 -3.67
N ALA A 195 1.53 -4.67 -3.27
CA ALA A 195 0.68 -5.00 -2.14
C ALA A 195 -0.10 -6.31 -2.35
N TYR A 196 -0.55 -6.57 -3.59
CA TYR A 196 -1.19 -7.82 -3.96
C TYR A 196 -0.26 -9.02 -3.76
N TYR A 197 0.96 -8.98 -4.31
CA TYR A 197 1.95 -10.05 -4.13
C TYR A 197 2.25 -10.31 -2.65
N ARG A 198 2.39 -9.25 -1.86
CA ARG A 198 2.59 -9.38 -0.42
C ARG A 198 1.40 -10.05 0.28
N ARG A 199 0.17 -9.68 -0.08
CA ARG A 199 -1.07 -10.21 0.50
C ARG A 199 -1.23 -11.71 0.25
N ILE A 200 -0.86 -12.20 -0.93
CA ILE A 200 -0.87 -13.63 -1.25
C ILE A 200 0.33 -14.39 -0.67
N GLY A 201 1.18 -13.71 0.11
CA GLY A 201 2.35 -14.30 0.74
C GLY A 201 3.56 -14.40 -0.17
N ASN A 202 3.57 -13.83 -1.38
CA ASN A 202 4.76 -13.78 -2.24
C ASN A 202 5.56 -12.50 -1.99
N SER A 203 6.21 -12.44 -0.81
CA SER A 203 7.01 -11.29 -0.36
C SER A 203 8.22 -10.99 -1.24
N GLU A 204 8.74 -11.98 -1.96
CA GLU A 204 9.90 -11.83 -2.85
C GLU A 204 9.51 -11.08 -4.13
N ALA A 205 8.46 -11.52 -4.81
CA ALA A 205 7.86 -10.79 -5.94
C ALA A 205 7.44 -9.37 -5.55
N ALA A 206 6.82 -9.20 -4.37
CA ALA A 206 6.45 -7.87 -3.87
C ALA A 206 7.66 -6.94 -3.70
N LYS A 207 8.77 -7.47 -3.16
CA LYS A 207 10.02 -6.74 -3.01
C LYS A 207 10.62 -6.36 -4.36
N GLU A 208 10.62 -7.25 -5.34
CA GLU A 208 11.09 -6.98 -6.70
C GLU A 208 10.30 -5.84 -7.36
N VAL A 209 8.97 -5.94 -7.37
CA VAL A 209 8.09 -4.90 -7.93
C VAL A 209 8.31 -3.55 -7.24
N ALA A 210 8.39 -3.54 -5.91
CA ALA A 210 8.63 -2.31 -5.15
C ALA A 210 10.02 -1.71 -5.39
N THR A 211 11.03 -2.55 -5.61
CA THR A 211 12.41 -2.10 -5.94
C THR A 211 12.45 -1.51 -7.35
N ALA A 212 11.83 -2.16 -8.33
CA ALA A 212 11.71 -1.64 -9.69
C ALA A 212 10.93 -0.32 -9.75
N LEU A 213 9.87 -0.17 -8.95
CA LEU A 213 9.18 1.10 -8.77
C LEU A 213 10.12 2.18 -8.23
N LEU A 214 10.92 1.87 -7.20
CA LEU A 214 11.84 2.82 -6.60
C LEU A 214 12.89 3.32 -7.62
N GLU A 215 13.41 2.42 -8.45
CA GLU A 215 14.32 2.76 -9.56
C GLU A 215 13.65 3.69 -10.56
N ALA A 216 12.46 3.33 -11.05
CA ALA A 216 11.70 4.15 -11.99
C ALA A 216 11.42 5.56 -11.43
N LEU A 217 11.02 5.68 -10.16
CA LEU A 217 10.76 6.98 -9.54
C LEU A 217 12.04 7.82 -9.39
N ARG A 218 13.20 7.19 -9.18
CA ARG A 218 14.49 7.88 -9.13
C ARG A 218 14.92 8.40 -10.50
N GLU A 219 14.67 7.65 -11.56
CA GLU A 219 14.89 8.11 -12.94
C GLU A 219 14.08 9.39 -13.25
N PHE A 220 12.89 9.53 -12.64
CA PHE A 220 12.06 10.73 -12.74
C PHE A 220 12.40 11.83 -11.71
N ASN A 221 13.49 11.70 -10.96
CA ASN A 221 13.93 12.64 -9.92
C ASN A 221 12.83 12.93 -8.87
N VAL A 222 12.04 11.91 -8.51
CA VAL A 222 11.04 12.03 -7.44
C VAL A 222 11.78 12.18 -6.11
N PRO A 223 11.46 13.21 -5.29
CA PRO A 223 12.15 13.45 -4.03
C PRO A 223 11.90 12.31 -3.03
N ASP A 224 12.90 11.98 -2.21
CA ASP A 224 12.84 10.90 -1.22
C ASP A 224 11.62 11.00 -0.26
N GLY A 225 11.14 12.22 0.02
CA GLY A 225 9.94 12.44 0.82
C GLY A 225 8.67 11.81 0.22
N ASP A 226 8.58 11.73 -1.10
CA ASP A 226 7.47 11.13 -1.84
C ASP A 226 7.65 9.62 -2.06
N LEU A 227 8.84 9.08 -1.73
CA LEU A 227 9.16 7.66 -1.81
C LEU A 227 8.80 6.89 -0.53
N LYS A 228 8.32 7.58 0.52
CA LYS A 228 7.95 6.98 1.82
C LYS A 228 7.01 5.78 1.71
N PRO A 229 5.94 5.80 0.89
CA PRO A 229 5.07 4.62 0.74
C PRO A 229 5.81 3.39 0.21
N VAL A 230 6.78 3.59 -0.69
CA VAL A 230 7.58 2.51 -1.28
C VAL A 230 8.54 1.93 -0.24
N PHE A 231 9.23 2.79 0.53
CA PHE A 231 10.11 2.34 1.62
C PHE A 231 9.34 1.58 2.71
N LEU A 232 8.15 2.04 3.07
CA LEU A 232 7.32 1.34 4.04
C LEU A 232 6.90 -0.05 3.55
N LEU A 233 6.54 -0.16 2.27
CA LEU A 233 6.21 -1.44 1.65
C LEU A 233 7.43 -2.38 1.61
N LEU A 234 8.59 -1.89 1.21
CA LEU A 234 9.86 -2.65 1.20
C LEU A 234 10.22 -3.16 2.61
N SER A 235 10.08 -2.32 3.64
CA SER A 235 10.29 -2.74 5.03
C SER A 235 9.37 -3.89 5.43
N GLY A 236 8.09 -3.82 5.05
CA GLY A 236 7.12 -4.90 5.27
C GLY A 236 7.53 -6.19 4.55
N CYS A 237 7.99 -6.11 3.30
CA CYS A 237 8.43 -7.27 2.52
C CYS A 237 9.66 -7.93 3.15
N GLU A 238 10.68 -7.16 3.52
CA GLU A 238 11.88 -7.67 4.21
C GLU A 238 11.53 -8.32 5.55
N THR A 239 10.63 -7.72 6.33
CA THR A 239 10.16 -8.30 7.60
C THR A 239 9.49 -9.66 7.38
N ASP A 240 8.67 -9.79 6.34
CA ASP A 240 7.98 -11.04 6.02
C ASP A 240 8.94 -12.12 5.49
N LEU A 241 9.98 -11.73 4.74
CA LEU A 241 11.07 -12.63 4.34
C LEU A 241 11.89 -13.11 5.55
N GLY A 242 12.28 -12.20 6.46
CA GLY A 242 12.98 -12.58 7.70
C GLY A 242 12.18 -13.52 8.60
N LYS A 243 10.84 -13.39 8.63
CA LYS A 243 9.98 -14.37 9.33
C LYS A 243 10.04 -15.75 8.66
N LYS A 244 9.94 -15.80 7.33
CA LYS A 244 10.00 -17.06 6.58
C LYS A 244 11.35 -17.75 6.72
N GLU A 245 12.44 -17.00 6.67
CA GLU A 245 13.79 -17.55 6.82
C GLU A 245 14.02 -18.06 8.25
N LYS A 246 13.54 -17.33 9.26
CA LYS A 246 13.57 -17.80 10.65
C LYS A 246 12.81 -19.12 10.85
N LEU A 247 11.71 -19.34 10.13
CA LEU A 247 10.98 -20.61 10.15
C LEU A 247 11.74 -21.78 9.50
N LYS A 248 12.72 -21.47 8.64
CA LYS A 248 13.60 -22.45 7.99
C LYS A 248 14.91 -22.63 8.75
N ASP A 249 15.02 -22.10 9.98
CA ASP A 249 16.26 -22.03 10.76
C ASP A 249 17.43 -21.34 10.02
N GLY A 250 17.13 -20.43 9.07
CA GLY A 250 18.10 -19.64 8.33
C GLY A 250 18.48 -18.31 9.01
N ASP A 251 19.47 -17.61 8.44
CA ASP A 251 19.95 -16.31 8.96
C ASP A 251 19.02 -15.15 8.54
N ALA A 252 17.95 -14.98 9.31
CA ALA A 252 17.02 -13.87 9.12
C ALA A 252 17.59 -12.47 9.42
N SER A 253 18.83 -12.35 9.91
CA SER A 253 19.38 -11.07 10.40
C SER A 253 19.53 -10.04 9.28
N GLY A 254 19.89 -10.47 8.08
CA GLY A 254 20.04 -9.60 6.92
C GLY A 254 18.72 -8.91 6.53
N HIS A 255 17.63 -9.67 6.51
CA HIS A 255 16.30 -9.14 6.22
C HIS A 255 15.84 -8.11 7.24
N TYR A 256 16.04 -8.36 8.54
CA TYR A 256 15.66 -7.38 9.57
C TYR A 256 16.48 -6.09 9.51
N LYS A 257 17.79 -6.17 9.23
CA LYS A 257 18.64 -4.99 9.00
C LYS A 257 18.18 -4.17 7.79
N ASN A 258 17.78 -4.83 6.71
CA ASN A 258 17.21 -4.15 5.55
C ASN A 258 15.87 -3.49 5.87
N ALA A 259 14.99 -4.19 6.59
CA ALA A 259 13.71 -3.63 7.02
C ALA A 259 13.89 -2.36 7.86
N GLU A 260 14.86 -2.37 8.78
CA GLU A 260 15.26 -1.22 9.59
C GLU A 260 15.79 -0.07 8.74
N LYS A 261 16.71 -0.35 7.81
CA LYS A 261 17.23 0.66 6.86
C LYS A 261 16.11 1.36 6.09
N TRP A 262 15.10 0.61 5.65
CA TRP A 262 13.94 1.21 4.96
C TRP A 262 13.09 2.08 5.89
N LEU A 263 12.89 1.69 7.16
CA LEU A 263 12.18 2.51 8.14
C LEU A 263 12.93 3.80 8.47
N GLN A 264 14.25 3.75 8.59
CA GLN A 264 15.06 4.96 8.77
C GLN A 264 14.89 5.96 7.61
N LYS A 265 14.65 5.50 6.38
CA LYS A 265 14.32 6.41 5.26
C LYS A 265 12.95 7.09 5.40
N VAL A 266 11.98 6.43 6.03
CA VAL A 266 10.62 6.96 6.20
C VAL A 266 10.58 8.00 7.34
N TYR A 267 11.22 7.65 8.46
CA TYR A 267 11.12 8.38 9.73
C TYR A 267 12.36 9.23 10.05
N GLY A 268 13.44 9.10 9.27
CA GLY A 268 14.72 9.76 9.50
C GLY A 268 15.72 8.88 10.27
N ALA A 269 17.01 9.17 10.11
CA ALA A 269 18.11 8.47 10.78
C ALA A 269 18.09 8.63 12.31
N ASN A 270 17.42 9.67 12.81
CA ASN A 270 17.35 9.99 14.22
C ASN A 270 16.21 9.27 14.95
N MET A 271 15.49 8.34 14.31
CA MET A 271 14.56 7.52 15.06
C MET A 271 15.39 6.55 15.92
N PRO A 272 15.43 6.70 17.27
CA PRO A 272 16.14 5.76 18.12
C PRO A 272 15.43 4.41 17.98
N LEU A 273 15.97 3.57 17.10
CA LEU A 273 15.53 2.20 16.95
C LEU A 273 15.89 1.50 18.25
N SER A 274 14.84 1.37 19.06
CA SER A 274 14.84 0.87 20.42
C SER A 274 15.76 -0.36 20.59
N ALA A 275 17.01 -0.11 20.99
CA ALA A 275 17.84 -1.09 21.66
C ALA A 275 17.10 -1.66 22.90
N THR A 276 16.11 -0.93 23.41
CA THR A 276 15.21 -1.31 24.50
C THR A 276 14.17 -2.39 24.17
N VAL A 277 13.75 -2.61 22.91
CA VAL A 277 12.74 -3.64 22.58
C VAL A 277 13.38 -5.02 22.42
N SER A 278 14.64 -5.09 21.96
CA SER A 278 15.38 -6.36 21.91
C SER A 278 15.62 -6.93 23.31
N GLU A 279 15.80 -6.07 24.32
CA GLU A 279 15.97 -6.49 25.72
C GLU A 279 14.62 -6.81 26.41
N GLN A 280 13.52 -6.18 25.99
CA GLN A 280 12.17 -6.55 26.43
C GLN A 280 11.68 -7.90 25.87
N ARG A 281 12.27 -8.42 24.78
CA ARG A 281 11.89 -9.73 24.22
C ARG A 281 12.48 -10.92 24.98
N ALA A 282 13.51 -10.70 25.80
CA ALA A 282 14.03 -11.67 26.76
C ALA A 282 13.25 -11.67 28.08
N ARG A 283 12.38 -10.69 28.32
CA ARG A 283 11.37 -10.77 29.38
C ARG A 283 10.23 -11.63 28.86
N SER A 284 9.99 -12.73 29.56
CA SER A 284 8.89 -13.67 29.32
C SER A 284 7.63 -12.94 28.82
N PRO A 285 6.93 -13.47 27.79
CA PRO A 285 5.69 -12.89 27.28
C PRO A 285 4.82 -12.49 28.46
N SER A 286 4.50 -11.20 28.58
CA SER A 286 3.66 -10.67 29.66
C SER A 286 2.47 -11.61 29.85
N ALA A 287 2.10 -11.90 31.10
CA ALA A 287 0.95 -12.75 31.41
C ALA A 287 -0.31 -12.35 30.62
N ASP A 288 -0.40 -11.07 30.24
CA ASP A 288 -1.44 -10.50 29.39
C ASP A 288 -1.49 -11.10 27.99
N TYR A 289 -0.35 -11.37 27.35
CA TYR A 289 -0.32 -12.01 26.02
C TYR A 289 -0.85 -13.43 26.08
N ARG A 290 -0.51 -14.21 27.12
CA ARG A 290 -1.04 -15.57 27.29
C ARG A 290 -2.54 -15.59 27.56
N LYS A 291 -3.08 -14.53 28.20
CA LYS A 291 -4.52 -14.35 28.38
C LYS A 291 -5.19 -14.07 27.03
N LEU A 292 -4.59 -13.18 26.24
CA LEU A 292 -5.09 -12.83 24.92
C LEU A 292 -5.05 -14.02 23.94
N GLU A 293 -3.98 -14.83 23.95
CA GLU A 293 -3.89 -16.04 23.13
C GLU A 293 -4.98 -17.06 23.47
N ARG A 294 -5.27 -17.25 24.76
CA ARG A 294 -6.38 -18.12 25.21
C ARG A 294 -7.74 -17.60 24.76
N GLU A 295 -7.94 -16.29 24.81
CA GLU A 295 -9.16 -15.65 24.36
C GLU A 295 -9.34 -15.79 22.83
N VAL A 296 -8.28 -15.58 22.06
CA VAL A 296 -8.29 -15.78 20.60
C VAL A 296 -8.61 -17.23 20.23
N GLU A 297 -8.04 -18.21 20.94
CA GLU A 297 -8.35 -19.62 20.67
C GLU A 297 -9.81 -19.97 21.05
N SER A 298 -10.30 -19.43 22.17
CA SER A 298 -11.72 -19.58 22.56
C SER A 298 -12.67 -18.99 21.52
N LEU A 299 -12.34 -17.82 20.95
CA LEU A 299 -13.13 -17.19 19.90
C LEU A 299 -13.11 -18.01 18.60
N ARG A 300 -11.95 -18.59 18.23
CA ARG A 300 -11.84 -19.47 17.06
C ARG A 300 -12.69 -20.72 17.21
N GLU A 301 -12.70 -21.33 18.38
CA GLU A 301 -13.53 -22.49 18.67
C GLU A 301 -15.03 -22.16 18.66
N ARG A 302 -15.41 -21.03 19.28
CA ARG A 302 -16.80 -20.54 19.24
C ARG A 302 -17.26 -20.26 17.81
N LYS A 303 -16.38 -19.72 16.96
CA LYS A 303 -16.66 -19.50 15.53
C LYS A 303 -16.93 -20.81 14.81
N ARG A 304 -16.06 -21.82 14.97
CA ARG A 304 -16.25 -23.16 14.37
C ARG A 304 -17.60 -23.76 14.78
N LYS A 305 -17.95 -23.68 16.07
CA LYS A 305 -19.24 -24.18 16.59
C LYS A 305 -20.45 -23.47 15.96
N LEU A 306 -20.37 -22.15 15.74
CA LEU A 306 -21.43 -21.40 15.07
C LEU A 306 -21.54 -21.76 13.58
N GLU A 307 -20.43 -21.96 12.89
CA GLU A 307 -20.40 -22.42 11.50
C GLU A 307 -21.07 -23.81 11.38
N ASP A 308 -20.80 -24.73 12.31
CA ASP A 308 -21.45 -26.04 12.36
C ASP A 308 -22.97 -25.94 12.64
N MET A 309 -23.38 -25.07 13.57
CA MET A 309 -24.80 -24.82 13.86
C MET A 309 -25.56 -24.29 12.65
N VAL A 310 -24.98 -23.35 11.90
CA VAL A 310 -25.57 -22.83 10.64
C VAL A 310 -25.65 -23.95 9.60
N GLY A 311 -24.68 -24.86 9.56
CA GLY A 311 -24.74 -26.07 8.72
C GLY A 311 -25.95 -26.94 9.06
N GLN A 312 -26.15 -27.24 10.35
CA GLN A 312 -27.28 -28.04 10.83
C GLN A 312 -28.64 -27.36 10.55
N GLU A 313 -28.74 -26.04 10.77
CA GLU A 313 -29.95 -25.27 10.46
C GLU A 313 -30.34 -25.35 8.98
N ARG A 314 -29.35 -25.26 8.09
CA ARG A 314 -29.59 -25.40 6.64
C ARG A 314 -30.08 -26.79 6.28
N GLU A 315 -29.57 -27.82 6.95
CA GLU A 315 -29.99 -29.20 6.72
C GLU A 315 -31.40 -29.49 7.25
N THR A 316 -31.74 -29.00 8.45
CA THR A 316 -33.10 -29.12 9.00
C THR A 316 -34.10 -28.37 8.12
N ARG A 317 -33.75 -27.17 7.62
CA ARG A 317 -34.61 -26.42 6.71
C ARG A 317 -34.88 -27.18 5.40
N ARG A 318 -33.87 -27.84 4.82
CA ARG A 318 -34.05 -28.70 3.63
C ARG A 318 -34.92 -29.92 3.92
N ARG A 319 -34.83 -30.50 5.12
CA ARG A 319 -35.69 -31.63 5.52
C ARG A 319 -37.15 -31.20 5.63
N ILE A 320 -37.41 -30.09 6.32
CA ILE A 320 -38.77 -29.52 6.47
C ILE A 320 -39.36 -29.17 5.10
N GLU A 321 -38.56 -28.57 4.20
CA GLU A 321 -39.01 -28.23 2.85
C GLU A 321 -39.40 -29.47 2.04
N LYS A 322 -38.64 -30.56 2.13
CA LYS A 322 -38.99 -31.85 1.49
C LYS A 322 -40.27 -32.45 2.07
N GLU A 323 -40.44 -32.41 3.39
CA GLU A 323 -41.66 -32.90 4.06
C GLU A 323 -42.90 -32.07 3.67
N LEU A 324 -42.74 -30.76 3.51
CA LEU A 324 -43.78 -29.88 3.00
C LEU A 324 -44.15 -30.21 1.54
N GLU A 325 -43.17 -30.54 0.70
CA GLU A 325 -43.45 -30.98 -0.67
C GLU A 325 -44.17 -32.33 -0.72
N THR A 326 -43.81 -33.30 0.12
CA THR A 326 -44.49 -34.60 0.17
C THR A 326 -45.93 -34.45 0.63
N MET A 327 -46.18 -33.68 1.70
CA MET A 327 -47.55 -33.40 2.16
C MET A 327 -48.39 -32.67 1.11
N LYS A 328 -47.78 -31.76 0.33
CA LYS A 328 -48.47 -31.11 -0.78
C LYS A 328 -48.87 -32.12 -1.86
N ARG A 329 -48.00 -33.06 -2.24
CA ARG A 329 -48.31 -34.07 -3.26
C ARG A 329 -49.42 -35.02 -2.83
N GLU A 330 -49.51 -35.37 -1.55
CA GLU A 330 -50.55 -36.29 -1.03
C GLU A 330 -51.95 -35.66 -0.99
N ARG A 331 -52.05 -34.33 -1.08
CA ARG A 331 -53.33 -33.61 -0.97
C ARG A 331 -54.04 -33.38 -2.30
N TRP A 332 -53.39 -33.67 -3.42
CA TRP A 332 -53.91 -33.53 -4.78
C TRP A 332 -54.05 -34.90 -5.43
#